data_AF-A0A843EE87-F1
#
_entry.id   AF-A0A843EE87-F1
#
_cell.length_a   1.000
_cell.length_b   1.000
_cell.length_c   1.000
_cell.angle_alpha   90.00
_cell.angle_beta   90.00
_cell.angle_gamma   90.00
#
_symmetry.space_group_name_H-M   'P 1'
#
loop_
_entity.id
_entity.type
_entity.pdbx_description
1 polymer ?
#
loop_
_entity_poly.entity_id
_entity_poly.type
_entity_poly.pdbx_seq_one_letter_code
_entity_poly.pdbx_strand_id
1 'polypeptide(L)'
;SFKDRQTQTLVLKFPIPEMSADALHPQLLKTVSSICEKIDMEEFSVFKYDYWTDEERFVIFTIELNVFKQGKYYIHKGPKVWPKKACDNFKKKWQDALYPLDEFMVLTREREFKTAKEFLEKALTDDHIHMFKIGKNIKEAICSDECVPIEIDEFLTDLDSQFDYDTSNNTGEELARDYLNSLDDFLNPGQYIKR
;
A
#
# COMPACT_ATOMS: atom_id res chain seq x y z
N SER A 1 -3.64 -9.50 18.77
CA SER A 1 -2.79 -9.96 17.65
C SER A 1 -3.35 -9.41 16.34
N PHE A 2 -2.60 -9.43 15.23
CA PHE A 2 -3.13 -9.11 13.89
C PHE A 2 -4.36 -9.96 13.54
N LYS A 3 -4.36 -11.24 13.92
CA LYS A 3 -5.46 -12.20 13.66
C LYS A 3 -6.80 -11.82 14.29
N ASP A 4 -6.80 -11.01 15.35
CA ASP A 4 -8.02 -10.68 16.10
C ASP A 4 -8.75 -9.45 15.54
N ARG A 5 -8.16 -8.76 14.55
CA ARG A 5 -8.57 -7.41 14.14
C ARG A 5 -9.57 -7.39 12.99
N GLN A 6 -9.79 -8.54 12.32
CA GLN A 6 -10.63 -8.65 11.12
C GLN A 6 -10.21 -7.71 9.98
N THR A 7 -8.93 -7.33 9.97
CA THR A 7 -8.25 -6.54 8.95
C THR A 7 -7.23 -7.41 8.24
N GLN A 8 -6.71 -6.92 7.10
CA GLN A 8 -5.53 -7.52 6.46
C GLN A 8 -4.38 -6.54 6.56
N THR A 9 -3.18 -7.02 6.87
CA THR A 9 -1.97 -6.19 6.88
C THR A 9 -0.99 -6.69 5.83
N LEU A 10 -0.54 -5.77 4.98
CA LEU A 10 0.47 -6.00 3.98
C LEU A 10 1.81 -5.42 4.44
N VAL A 11 2.88 -6.10 4.05
CA VAL A 11 4.26 -5.71 4.27
C VAL A 11 4.96 -5.55 2.92
N LEU A 12 5.73 -4.47 2.77
CA LEU A 12 6.63 -4.25 1.64
C LEU A 12 8.04 -4.07 2.21
N LYS A 13 8.95 -4.99 1.89
CA LYS A 13 10.36 -4.92 2.29
C LYS A 13 11.21 -4.62 1.06
N PHE A 14 12.14 -3.67 1.16
CA PHE A 14 13.03 -3.29 0.06
C PHE A 14 14.36 -2.72 0.59
N PRO A 15 15.45 -2.77 -0.20
CA PRO A 15 16.76 -2.30 0.25
C PRO A 15 16.80 -0.77 0.41
N ILE A 16 17.63 -0.30 1.32
CA ILE A 16 17.87 1.13 1.52
C ILE A 16 18.71 1.67 0.36
N PRO A 17 18.28 2.77 -0.29
CA PRO A 17 19.11 3.44 -1.28
C PRO A 17 20.28 4.15 -0.61
N GLU A 18 21.40 4.33 -1.32
CA GLU A 18 22.59 5.02 -0.78
C GLU A 18 22.29 6.50 -0.50
N MET A 19 22.00 6.83 0.77
CA MET A 19 21.67 8.18 1.22
C MET A 19 21.80 8.33 2.74
N SER A 20 21.77 9.57 3.25
CA SER A 20 21.76 9.83 4.69
C SER A 20 20.38 9.61 5.32
N ALA A 21 20.36 9.25 6.61
CA ALA A 21 19.13 9.07 7.39
C ALA A 21 18.21 10.31 7.33
N ASP A 22 18.78 11.52 7.48
CA ASP A 22 18.04 12.79 7.40
C ASP A 22 17.28 12.98 6.07
N ALA A 23 17.82 12.43 4.98
CA ALA A 23 17.18 12.46 3.67
C ALA A 23 16.24 11.26 3.45
N LEU A 24 16.48 10.12 4.13
CA LEU A 24 15.74 8.88 4.00
C LEU A 24 14.33 9.01 4.58
N HIS A 25 14.20 9.35 5.88
CA HIS A 25 12.90 9.35 6.58
C HIS A 25 11.81 10.19 5.91
N PRO A 26 12.07 11.43 5.46
CA PRO A 26 11.06 12.22 4.76
C PRO A 26 10.60 11.56 3.45
N GLN A 27 11.51 10.87 2.76
CA GLN A 27 11.19 10.16 1.52
C GLN A 27 10.39 8.88 1.79
N LEU A 28 10.71 8.12 2.84
CA LEU A 28 9.96 6.93 3.26
C LEU A 28 8.51 7.31 3.59
N LEU A 29 8.31 8.29 4.47
CA LEU A 29 6.99 8.74 4.90
C LEU A 29 6.13 9.24 3.73
N LYS A 30 6.72 10.08 2.86
CA LYS A 30 6.05 10.56 1.65
C LYS A 30 5.62 9.40 0.75
N THR A 31 6.48 8.39 0.64
CA THR A 31 6.26 7.26 -0.25
C THR A 31 5.15 6.35 0.27
N VAL A 32 5.22 5.88 1.54
CA VAL A 32 4.17 5.02 2.12
C VAL A 32 2.82 5.75 2.17
N SER A 33 2.81 7.06 2.48
CA SER A 33 1.59 7.88 2.43
C SER A 33 1.02 7.93 1.02
N SER A 34 1.84 8.12 -0.01
CA SER A 34 1.36 8.14 -1.39
C SER A 34 0.86 6.79 -1.86
N ILE A 35 1.45 5.68 -1.40
CA ILE A 35 0.97 4.33 -1.67
C ILE A 35 -0.41 4.15 -1.06
N CYS A 36 -0.57 4.51 0.21
CA CYS A 36 -1.85 4.42 0.92
C CYS A 36 -2.95 5.28 0.27
N GLU A 37 -2.63 6.51 -0.14
CA GLU A 37 -3.56 7.36 -0.91
C GLU A 37 -4.07 6.66 -2.18
N LYS A 38 -3.22 5.89 -2.87
CA LYS A 38 -3.62 5.15 -4.07
C LYS A 38 -4.41 3.89 -3.78
N ILE A 39 -4.08 3.19 -2.70
CA ILE A 39 -4.86 2.05 -2.20
C ILE A 39 -6.30 2.50 -1.89
N ASP A 40 -6.47 3.62 -1.18
CA ASP A 40 -7.80 4.20 -0.89
C ASP A 40 -8.56 4.62 -2.16
N MET A 41 -7.86 5.16 -3.17
CA MET A 41 -8.48 5.51 -4.47
C MET A 41 -9.02 4.28 -5.23
N GLU A 42 -8.41 3.12 -5.04
CA GLU A 42 -8.88 1.83 -5.56
C GLU A 42 -9.96 1.18 -4.67
N GLU A 43 -10.48 1.93 -3.70
CA GLU A 43 -11.53 1.54 -2.75
C GLU A 43 -11.09 0.43 -1.77
N PHE A 44 -9.78 0.22 -1.61
CA PHE A 44 -9.23 -0.56 -0.50
C PHE A 44 -9.01 0.39 0.68
N SER A 45 -9.80 0.27 1.73
CA SER A 45 -9.76 1.21 2.86
C SER A 45 -8.54 0.95 3.73
N VAL A 46 -7.62 1.92 3.76
CA VAL A 46 -6.47 1.93 4.67
C VAL A 46 -6.93 2.29 6.07
N PHE A 47 -6.58 1.47 7.06
CA PHE A 47 -6.83 1.74 8.47
C PHE A 47 -5.71 2.59 9.09
N LYS A 48 -4.47 2.17 8.89
CA LYS A 48 -3.24 2.90 9.27
C LYS A 48 -2.04 2.28 8.56
N TYR A 49 -0.93 2.99 8.58
CA TYR A 49 0.34 2.53 8.05
C TYR A 49 1.49 3.07 8.88
N ASP A 50 2.63 2.41 8.79
CA ASP A 50 3.90 2.84 9.38
C ASP A 50 5.08 2.27 8.57
N TYR A 51 6.30 2.63 8.95
CA TYR A 51 7.51 2.02 8.42
C TYR A 51 8.54 1.75 9.51
N TRP A 52 9.35 0.73 9.28
CA TRP A 52 10.54 0.41 10.06
C TRP A 52 11.77 0.40 9.14
N THR A 53 12.93 0.73 9.67
CA THR A 53 14.21 0.71 8.94
C THR A 53 15.33 0.43 9.92
N ASP A 54 16.32 -0.37 9.50
CA ASP A 54 17.59 -0.52 10.22
C ASP A 54 18.60 0.60 9.88
N GLU A 55 18.22 1.50 8.98
CA GLU A 55 19.02 2.65 8.48
C GLU A 55 20.28 2.26 7.69
N GLU A 56 20.53 0.96 7.48
CA GLU A 56 21.71 0.44 6.79
C GLU A 56 21.38 -0.44 5.57
N ARG A 57 20.49 -1.42 5.72
CA ARG A 57 20.16 -2.44 4.71
C ARG A 57 18.73 -2.39 4.20
N PHE A 58 17.72 -2.40 5.07
CA PHE A 58 16.33 -2.60 4.64
C PHE A 58 15.33 -1.64 5.28
N VAL A 59 14.29 -1.35 4.50
CA VAL A 59 13.08 -0.67 4.93
C VAL A 59 11.91 -1.63 4.81
N ILE A 60 10.99 -1.53 5.76
CA ILE A 60 9.75 -2.30 5.80
C ILE A 60 8.57 -1.36 5.97
N PHE A 61 7.69 -1.27 4.98
CA PHE A 61 6.38 -0.62 5.15
C PHE A 61 5.37 -1.63 5.68
N THR A 62 4.57 -1.19 6.66
CA THR A 62 3.46 -1.96 7.22
C THR A 62 2.17 -1.21 6.96
N ILE A 63 1.22 -1.81 6.25
CA ILE A 63 -0.03 -1.17 5.83
C ILE A 63 -1.21 -2.05 6.26
N GLU A 64 -2.03 -1.56 7.19
CA GLU A 64 -3.24 -2.26 7.66
C GLU A 64 -4.48 -1.75 6.91
N LEU A 65 -5.32 -2.67 6.45
CA LEU A 65 -6.49 -2.44 5.60
C LEU A 65 -7.78 -2.91 6.30
N ASN A 66 -8.79 -2.04 6.38
CA ASN A 66 -10.16 -2.40 6.74
C ASN A 66 -10.87 -3.14 5.61
N VAL A 67 -10.63 -2.71 4.37
CA VAL A 67 -11.19 -3.33 3.17
C VAL A 67 -10.04 -3.74 2.28
N PHE A 68 -9.77 -5.03 2.25
CA PHE A 68 -8.63 -5.60 1.52
C PHE A 68 -9.05 -6.39 0.28
N LYS A 69 -10.35 -6.66 0.15
CA LYS A 69 -10.94 -7.37 -0.98
C LYS A 69 -12.22 -6.68 -1.44
N GLN A 70 -12.34 -6.51 -2.74
CA GLN A 70 -13.48 -5.90 -3.41
C GLN A 70 -14.26 -6.92 -4.24
N GLY A 71 -15.52 -6.61 -4.50
CA GLY A 71 -16.34 -7.36 -5.45
C GLY A 71 -15.82 -7.25 -6.88
N LYS A 72 -16.27 -8.16 -7.76
CA LYS A 72 -15.83 -8.19 -9.17
C LYS A 72 -16.19 -6.92 -9.95
N TYR A 73 -17.30 -6.28 -9.60
CA TYR A 73 -17.86 -5.17 -10.36
C TYR A 73 -17.90 -3.88 -9.53
N TYR A 74 -17.79 -2.74 -10.22
CA TYR A 74 -18.00 -1.40 -9.65
C TYR A 74 -18.87 -0.55 -10.59
N ILE A 75 -19.43 0.52 -10.04
CA ILE A 75 -20.25 1.48 -10.79
C ILE A 75 -19.36 2.63 -11.26
N HIS A 76 -19.08 2.69 -12.56
CA HIS A 76 -18.34 3.79 -13.16
C HIS A 76 -19.29 4.99 -13.37
N LYS A 77 -19.15 5.98 -12.49
CA LYS A 77 -19.99 7.19 -12.52
C LYS A 77 -19.64 8.09 -13.71
N GLY A 78 -20.64 8.39 -14.52
CA GLY A 78 -20.55 9.36 -15.61
C GLY A 78 -21.13 10.73 -15.24
N PRO A 79 -21.53 11.54 -16.24
CA PRO A 79 -22.12 12.84 -15.99
C PRO A 79 -23.54 12.72 -15.41
N LYS A 80 -24.05 13.83 -14.88
CA LYS A 80 -25.49 13.94 -14.58
C LYS A 80 -26.32 13.69 -15.84
N VAL A 81 -27.58 13.25 -15.70
CA VAL A 81 -28.43 12.90 -16.85
C VAL A 81 -28.96 14.10 -17.65
N TRP A 82 -28.89 15.31 -17.09
CA TRP A 82 -29.44 16.54 -17.68
C TRP A 82 -28.58 17.15 -18.81
N PRO A 83 -27.23 17.22 -18.69
CA PRO A 83 -26.40 17.85 -19.71
C PRO A 83 -26.24 16.97 -20.95
N LYS A 84 -27.13 17.18 -21.95
CA LYS A 84 -27.18 16.41 -23.20
C LYS A 84 -25.81 16.17 -23.85
N LYS A 85 -24.98 17.21 -24.02
CA LYS A 85 -23.65 17.10 -24.62
C LYS A 85 -22.71 16.18 -23.83
N ALA A 86 -22.73 16.26 -22.51
CA ALA A 86 -21.89 15.41 -21.67
C ALA A 86 -22.36 13.95 -21.75
N CYS A 87 -23.68 13.73 -21.72
CA CYS A 87 -24.26 12.41 -21.90
C CYS A 87 -23.93 11.80 -23.28
N ASP A 88 -24.06 12.57 -24.36
CA ASP A 88 -23.77 12.11 -25.72
C ASP A 88 -22.28 11.71 -25.87
N ASN A 89 -21.38 12.50 -25.30
CA ASN A 89 -19.95 12.17 -25.27
C ASN A 89 -19.67 10.89 -24.47
N PHE A 90 -20.30 10.74 -23.31
CA PHE A 90 -20.14 9.54 -22.48
C PHE A 90 -20.68 8.29 -23.18
N LYS A 91 -21.85 8.39 -23.82
CA LYS A 91 -22.44 7.34 -24.67
C LYS A 91 -21.51 6.93 -25.79
N LYS A 92 -20.95 7.91 -26.51
CA LYS A 92 -20.02 7.67 -27.62
C LYS A 92 -18.75 6.96 -27.16
N LYS A 93 -18.23 7.32 -25.97
CA LYS A 93 -17.00 6.74 -25.42
C LYS A 93 -17.22 5.29 -25.00
N TRP A 94 -18.30 5.01 -24.28
CA TRP A 94 -18.42 3.75 -23.56
C TRP A 94 -19.22 2.68 -24.26
N GLN A 95 -20.20 3.02 -25.13
CA GLN A 95 -21.04 2.08 -25.92
C GLN A 95 -21.78 0.95 -25.15
N ASP A 96 -21.38 0.65 -23.91
CA ASP A 96 -21.89 -0.36 -23.01
C ASP A 96 -23.35 -0.08 -22.60
N ALA A 97 -23.95 -1.02 -21.86
CA ALA A 97 -25.26 -0.90 -21.26
C ALA A 97 -25.28 0.21 -20.18
N LEU A 98 -25.32 1.46 -20.62
CA LEU A 98 -25.45 2.64 -19.76
C LEU A 98 -26.85 2.68 -19.15
N TYR A 99 -26.95 2.97 -17.86
CA TYR A 99 -28.22 3.12 -17.16
C TYR A 99 -28.17 4.32 -16.21
N PRO A 100 -29.34 4.92 -15.89
CA PRO A 100 -29.39 5.96 -14.86
C PRO A 100 -29.28 5.33 -13.47
N LEU A 101 -28.49 5.96 -12.60
CA LEU A 101 -28.45 5.70 -11.16
C LEU A 101 -28.42 7.04 -10.44
N ASP A 102 -29.42 7.27 -9.58
CA ASP A 102 -29.71 8.58 -9.00
C ASP A 102 -29.78 9.67 -10.09
N GLU A 103 -28.96 10.71 -10.00
CA GLU A 103 -28.88 11.79 -11.00
C GLU A 103 -27.83 11.54 -12.09
N PHE A 104 -27.13 10.41 -12.09
CA PHE A 104 -26.00 10.12 -12.96
C PHE A 104 -26.32 9.07 -14.02
N MET A 105 -25.70 9.21 -15.19
CA MET A 105 -25.60 8.11 -16.15
C MET A 105 -24.34 7.30 -15.84
N VAL A 106 -24.50 5.99 -15.64
CA VAL A 106 -23.42 5.12 -15.17
C VAL A 106 -23.33 3.85 -16.02
N LEU A 107 -22.27 3.08 -15.81
CA LEU A 107 -22.16 1.70 -16.25
C LEU A 107 -21.53 0.82 -15.18
N THR A 108 -21.82 -0.47 -15.24
CA THR A 108 -21.14 -1.48 -14.41
C THR A 108 -19.90 -1.96 -15.13
N ARG A 109 -18.73 -1.92 -14.48
CA ARG A 109 -17.47 -2.42 -15.05
C ARG A 109 -16.85 -3.47 -14.15
N GLU A 110 -16.10 -4.38 -14.75
CA GLU A 110 -15.22 -5.28 -14.00
C GLU A 110 -14.03 -4.48 -13.45
N ARG A 111 -13.68 -4.73 -12.19
CA ARG A 111 -12.45 -4.21 -11.59
C ARG A 111 -11.25 -4.90 -12.21
N GLU A 112 -10.19 -4.12 -12.40
CA GLU A 112 -8.89 -4.65 -12.78
C GLU A 112 -8.27 -5.43 -11.61
N PHE A 113 -8.36 -4.88 -10.39
CA PHE A 113 -7.84 -5.47 -9.17
C PHE A 113 -8.97 -5.75 -8.17
N LYS A 114 -8.93 -6.92 -7.53
CA LYS A 114 -9.89 -7.33 -6.49
C LYS A 114 -9.28 -7.27 -5.10
N THR A 115 -7.96 -7.20 -4.99
CA THR A 115 -7.25 -7.04 -3.72
C THR A 115 -6.21 -5.92 -3.81
N ALA A 116 -5.87 -5.33 -2.65
CA ALA A 116 -4.81 -4.34 -2.58
C ALA A 116 -3.45 -4.94 -2.98
N LYS A 117 -3.20 -6.23 -2.66
CA LYS A 117 -1.99 -6.95 -3.07
C LYS A 117 -1.84 -6.99 -4.59
N GLU A 118 -2.88 -7.45 -5.31
CA GLU A 118 -2.89 -7.47 -6.79
C GLU A 118 -2.63 -6.08 -7.39
N PHE A 119 -3.23 -5.03 -6.80
CA PHE A 119 -3.00 -3.65 -7.23
C PHE A 119 -1.54 -3.24 -7.05
N LEU A 120 -0.96 -3.47 -5.86
CA LEU A 120 0.42 -3.10 -5.57
C LEU A 120 1.43 -3.85 -6.42
N GLU A 121 1.26 -5.16 -6.63
CA GLU A 121 2.11 -5.98 -7.51
C GLU A 121 2.17 -5.40 -8.93
N LYS A 122 1.05 -4.85 -9.43
CA LYS A 122 1.00 -4.24 -10.76
C LYS A 122 1.50 -2.81 -10.80
N ALA A 123 1.23 -2.05 -9.74
CA ALA A 123 1.42 -0.60 -9.69
C ALA A 123 2.84 -0.20 -9.26
N LEU A 124 3.50 -1.01 -8.43
CA LEU A 124 4.90 -0.81 -7.99
C LEU A 124 5.91 -1.34 -9.02
N THR A 125 5.71 -1.00 -10.28
CA THR A 125 6.63 -1.33 -11.38
C THR A 125 7.07 -0.07 -12.11
N ASP A 126 8.20 -0.11 -12.82
CA ASP A 126 8.72 1.05 -13.54
C ASP A 126 7.71 1.71 -14.49
N ASP A 127 6.82 0.91 -15.08
CA ASP A 127 5.78 1.38 -15.99
C ASP A 127 4.68 2.18 -15.27
N HIS A 128 4.34 1.84 -14.03
CA HIS A 128 3.18 2.39 -13.31
C HIS A 128 3.54 3.26 -12.11
N ILE A 129 4.79 3.22 -11.65
CA ILE A 129 5.27 3.93 -10.47
C ILE A 129 5.09 5.45 -10.55
N HIS A 130 4.96 6.00 -11.77
CA HIS A 130 4.65 7.41 -12.03
C HIS A 130 3.30 7.86 -11.44
N MET A 131 2.42 6.92 -11.10
CA MET A 131 1.15 7.19 -10.42
C MET A 131 1.36 7.62 -8.96
N PHE A 132 2.50 7.30 -8.36
CA PHE A 132 2.81 7.55 -6.95
C PHE A 132 3.80 8.71 -6.79
N LYS A 133 3.68 9.45 -5.69
CA LYS A 133 4.64 10.49 -5.28
C LYS A 133 5.80 9.86 -4.50
N ILE A 134 6.64 9.10 -5.19
CA ILE A 134 7.77 8.40 -4.59
C ILE A 134 8.94 9.36 -4.31
N GLY A 135 9.71 9.06 -3.27
CA GLY A 135 11.02 9.67 -3.03
C GLY A 135 11.99 9.38 -4.18
N LYS A 136 12.71 10.40 -4.66
CA LYS A 136 13.62 10.27 -5.82
C LYS A 136 14.61 9.12 -5.65
N ASN A 137 15.15 8.93 -4.44
CA ASN A 137 16.17 7.94 -4.15
C ASN A 137 15.60 6.54 -3.91
N ILE A 138 14.33 6.43 -3.52
CA ILE A 138 13.71 5.15 -3.14
C ILE A 138 13.09 4.43 -4.36
N LYS A 139 12.84 5.17 -5.44
CA LYS A 139 12.12 4.66 -6.62
C LYS A 139 12.66 3.32 -7.12
N GLU A 140 13.99 3.21 -7.31
CA GLU A 140 14.62 1.99 -7.83
C GLU A 140 14.43 0.81 -6.88
N ALA A 141 14.56 1.02 -5.57
CA ALA A 141 14.35 -0.03 -4.58
C ALA A 141 12.89 -0.54 -4.54
N ILE A 142 11.91 0.36 -4.68
CA ILE A 142 10.48 -0.02 -4.70
C ILE A 142 10.08 -0.74 -5.99
N CYS A 143 10.68 -0.38 -7.12
CA CYS A 143 10.43 -1.07 -8.38
C CYS A 143 11.19 -2.38 -8.53
N SER A 144 12.09 -2.71 -7.59
CA SER A 144 12.90 -3.93 -7.66
C SER A 144 12.07 -5.18 -7.42
N ASP A 145 12.53 -6.30 -7.96
CA ASP A 145 11.89 -7.61 -7.75
C ASP A 145 11.93 -8.07 -6.28
N GLU A 146 12.73 -7.43 -5.42
CA GLU A 146 12.76 -7.67 -3.98
C GLU A 146 11.56 -7.04 -3.26
N CYS A 147 10.96 -5.99 -3.83
CA CYS A 147 9.85 -5.26 -3.23
C CYS A 147 8.49 -5.85 -3.61
N VAL A 148 8.13 -6.98 -2.98
CA VAL A 148 6.86 -7.67 -3.22
C VAL A 148 5.93 -7.50 -2.02
N PRO A 149 4.64 -7.12 -2.22
CA PRO A 149 3.67 -7.07 -1.13
C PRO A 149 3.35 -8.49 -0.64
N ILE A 150 3.60 -8.75 0.63
CA ILE A 150 3.24 -10.01 1.29
C ILE A 150 2.37 -9.77 2.52
N GLU A 151 1.58 -10.76 2.90
CA GLU A 151 0.72 -10.63 4.08
C GLU A 151 1.57 -10.74 5.35
N ILE A 152 1.22 -10.00 6.40
CA ILE A 152 2.01 -9.98 7.64
C ILE A 152 2.17 -11.38 8.25
N ASP A 153 1.15 -12.23 8.18
CA ASP A 153 1.22 -13.60 8.72
C ASP A 153 2.23 -14.46 7.94
N GLU A 154 2.34 -14.24 6.62
CA GLU A 154 3.34 -14.89 5.76
C GLU A 154 4.75 -14.37 6.10
N PHE A 155 4.90 -13.05 6.20
CA PHE A 155 6.17 -12.40 6.58
C PHE A 155 6.70 -12.93 7.92
N LEU A 156 5.83 -13.02 8.92
CA LEU A 156 6.19 -13.45 10.28
C LEU A 156 6.46 -14.96 10.42
N THR A 157 6.00 -15.78 9.48
CA THR A 157 6.24 -17.23 9.51
C THR A 157 7.72 -17.57 9.23
N ASP A 158 8.43 -16.70 8.52
CA ASP A 158 9.83 -16.87 8.13
C ASP A 158 10.71 -15.72 8.64
N LEU A 159 10.38 -15.19 9.83
CA LEU A 159 10.99 -13.98 10.38
C LEU A 159 12.52 -14.07 10.44
N ASP A 160 13.07 -15.21 10.87
CA ASP A 160 14.52 -15.39 11.00
C ASP A 160 15.22 -15.21 9.64
N SER A 161 14.67 -15.80 8.56
CA SER A 161 15.21 -15.62 7.21
C SER A 161 15.03 -14.19 6.70
N GLN A 162 13.97 -13.48 7.12
CA GLN A 162 13.80 -12.06 6.80
C GLN A 162 14.92 -11.20 7.41
N PHE A 163 15.58 -11.66 8.47
CA PHE A 163 16.64 -10.93 9.15
C PHE A 163 17.95 -11.71 9.25
N ASP A 164 18.22 -12.62 8.30
CA ASP A 164 19.49 -13.38 8.21
C ASP A 164 20.63 -12.50 7.66
N TYR A 165 20.90 -11.40 8.36
CA TYR A 165 21.98 -10.47 8.09
C TYR A 165 22.31 -9.64 9.33
N ASP A 166 23.57 -9.21 9.41
CA ASP A 166 24.02 -8.27 10.44
C ASP A 166 24.20 -6.86 9.87
N THR A 167 23.99 -5.87 10.74
CA THR A 167 24.36 -4.47 10.53
C THR A 167 25.64 -4.14 11.29
N SER A 168 26.12 -2.91 11.19
CA SER A 168 27.31 -2.49 11.95
C SER A 168 27.13 -2.62 13.47
N ASN A 169 25.89 -2.48 13.96
CA ASN A 169 25.60 -2.39 15.39
C ASN A 169 24.67 -3.49 15.93
N ASN A 170 23.95 -4.22 15.07
CA ASN A 170 22.95 -5.19 15.49
C ASN A 170 23.09 -6.51 14.72
N THR A 171 22.92 -7.61 15.45
CA THR A 171 22.73 -8.95 14.88
C THR A 171 21.36 -9.09 14.22
N GLY A 172 21.22 -10.07 13.33
CA GLY A 172 19.91 -10.43 12.74
C GLY A 172 18.81 -10.67 13.78
N GLU A 173 19.13 -11.36 14.89
CA GLU A 173 18.19 -11.59 16.00
C GLU A 173 17.75 -10.29 16.69
N GLU A 174 18.67 -9.33 16.85
CA GLU A 174 18.36 -8.02 17.44
C GLU A 174 17.48 -7.17 16.52
N LEU A 175 17.73 -7.22 15.21
CA LEU A 175 16.91 -6.54 14.20
C LEU A 175 15.50 -7.13 14.13
N ALA A 176 15.38 -8.46 14.13
CA ALA A 176 14.08 -9.13 14.16
C ALA A 176 13.28 -8.73 15.42
N ARG A 177 13.95 -8.67 16.58
CA ARG A 177 13.32 -8.22 17.82
C ARG A 177 12.91 -6.74 17.79
N ASP A 178 13.75 -5.87 17.22
CA ASP A 178 13.44 -4.46 17.07
C ASP A 178 12.22 -4.24 16.15
N TYR A 179 12.17 -4.95 15.02
CA TYR A 179 11.00 -4.94 14.15
C TYR A 179 9.75 -5.45 14.86
N LEU A 180 9.82 -6.54 15.64
CA LEU A 180 8.68 -7.02 16.43
C LEU A 180 8.19 -5.99 17.45
N ASN A 181 9.10 -5.25 18.10
CA ASN A 181 8.72 -4.15 18.99
C ASN A 181 7.99 -3.04 18.23
N SER A 182 8.46 -2.70 17.02
CA SER A 182 7.79 -1.72 16.15
C SER A 182 6.37 -2.16 15.78
N LEU A 183 6.15 -3.46 15.53
CA LEU A 183 4.82 -4.01 15.28
C LEU A 183 3.93 -4.01 16.51
N ASP A 184 4.49 -4.24 17.69
CA ASP A 184 3.74 -4.15 18.94
C ASP A 184 3.28 -2.71 19.20
N ASP A 185 4.15 -1.72 18.98
CA ASP A 185 3.80 -0.30 19.03
C ASP A 185 2.80 0.10 17.97
N PHE A 186 2.95 -0.42 16.76
CA PHE A 186 1.97 -0.26 15.69
C PHE A 186 0.61 -0.74 16.17
N LEU A 187 0.51 -1.95 16.74
CA LEU A 187 -0.75 -2.54 17.21
C LEU A 187 -1.33 -1.84 18.44
N ASN A 188 -0.49 -1.43 19.38
CA ASN A 188 -0.82 -0.91 20.72
C ASN A 188 -0.26 0.50 20.93
N PRO A 189 -0.67 1.50 20.13
CA PRO A 189 -0.08 2.83 20.19
C PRO A 189 -0.29 3.46 21.57
N GLY A 190 0.79 4.01 22.13
CA GLY A 190 0.76 4.71 23.41
C GLY A 190 0.82 3.81 24.66
N GLN A 191 1.06 2.51 24.50
CA GLN A 191 1.24 1.57 25.63
C GLN A 191 2.36 1.96 26.60
N TYR A 192 3.37 2.70 26.11
CA TYR A 192 4.50 3.18 26.91
C TYR A 192 4.32 4.62 27.44
N ILE A 193 3.16 5.25 27.20
CA ILE A 193 2.85 6.56 27.77
C ILE A 193 2.50 6.36 29.25
N LYS A 194 3.49 6.49 30.13
CA LYS A 194 3.27 6.59 31.59
C LYS A 194 2.48 7.88 31.87
N ARG A 195 1.25 7.73 32.39
CA ARG A 195 0.47 8.85 32.95
C ARG A 195 0.97 9.22 34.33
#